data_AF-A0A9D6J942-F1
#
_entry.id   AF-A0A9D6J942-F1
#
_cell.length_a   1.000
_cell.length_b   1.000
_cell.length_c   1.000
_cell.angle_alpha   90.00
_cell.angle_beta   90.00
_cell.angle_gamma   90.00
#
_symmetry.space_group_name_H-M   'P 1'
#
loop_
_entity.id
_entity.type
_entity.pdbx_description
1 polymer ?
#
loop_
_entity_poly.entity_id
_entity_poly.type
_entity_poly.pdbx_seq_one_letter_code
_entity_poly.pdbx_strand_id
1 'polypeptide(L)'
;MPSIGRNVLGNLPEAIKLEWLVTNGLGGFASSSIAGMNTRRYHGVLVATRAPPVERILLVSRLEETLIYGGIEYPLSTNRYLKALHPSGYLFLERFESDPIPTWTYQINDVLLSKSLFMVYGHNTTVVTYKLFSSDRCVDLIVRPHFLFRDFHGNAHENPGFEDNSSLEEHGLSLMPFANAPKLFVAWDRGEFLLDGHWYKQNYLGEEDRRGLDPIEDDYSNGFLRVSNLSGNASIMFSDEPISSFNAIDLRKREERRRETIVHSVKTEDLFLQKLLIAADQFVVDRASTKGKSIIAGYPWFSDWGRDSLISIPGITLIPGRFDDARSILRSFAESIRNGLVPNCFADYGNDALYNSGPGRRPNLSRRKGLPTNLDGRKGG
;
A
#
# COMPACT_ATOMS: atom_id res chain seq x y z
N MET A 1 -15.42 -6.00 7.70
CA MET A 1 -16.51 -5.10 8.18
C MET A 1 -17.84 -5.49 7.53
N PRO A 2 -19.03 -5.05 8.00
CA PRO A 2 -20.20 -5.08 7.13
C PRO A 2 -19.90 -4.29 5.85
N SER A 3 -20.50 -4.70 4.74
CA SER A 3 -20.50 -3.96 3.49
C SER A 3 -20.89 -2.50 3.73
N ILE A 4 -20.08 -1.58 3.24
CA ILE A 4 -20.37 -0.13 3.29
C ILE A 4 -21.06 0.25 1.99
N GLY A 5 -22.24 0.88 2.09
CA GLY A 5 -23.05 1.26 0.95
C GLY A 5 -22.90 2.72 0.53
N ARG A 6 -23.64 3.09 -0.51
CA ARG A 6 -23.66 4.43 -1.11
C ARG A 6 -23.98 5.57 -0.14
N ASN A 7 -24.74 5.31 0.92
CA ASN A 7 -25.06 6.33 1.93
C ASN A 7 -23.82 6.90 2.63
N VAL A 8 -22.75 6.10 2.77
CA VAL A 8 -21.45 6.54 3.27
C VAL A 8 -20.53 6.90 2.11
N LEU A 9 -20.44 6.05 1.09
CA LEU A 9 -19.49 6.22 -0.02
C LEU A 9 -19.75 7.48 -0.86
N GLY A 10 -21.02 7.84 -1.05
CA GLY A 10 -21.42 9.07 -1.75
C GLY A 10 -21.25 10.35 -0.92
N ASN A 11 -20.86 10.25 0.35
CA ASN A 11 -20.52 11.37 1.21
C ASN A 11 -19.00 11.40 1.41
N LEU A 12 -18.28 12.11 0.53
CA LEU A 12 -16.82 12.10 0.52
C LEU A 12 -16.19 12.45 1.89
N PRO A 13 -16.61 13.50 2.62
CA PRO A 13 -16.11 13.76 3.98
C PRO A 13 -16.20 12.60 4.97
N GLU A 14 -17.21 11.73 4.87
CA GLU A 14 -17.34 10.54 5.72
C GLU A 14 -16.53 9.37 5.16
N ALA A 15 -16.60 9.15 3.84
CA ALA A 15 -15.87 8.06 3.18
C ALA A 15 -14.35 8.17 3.38
N ILE A 16 -13.80 9.39 3.40
CA ILE A 16 -12.33 9.59 3.53
C ILE A 16 -11.81 9.40 4.95
N LYS A 17 -12.69 9.26 5.95
CA LYS A 17 -12.32 8.92 7.33
C LYS A 17 -12.14 7.43 7.54
N LEU A 18 -12.68 6.61 6.64
CA LEU A 18 -12.60 5.17 6.68
C LEU A 18 -11.49 4.71 5.72
N GLU A 19 -10.56 3.92 6.24
CA GLU A 19 -9.39 3.45 5.51
C GLU A 19 -9.38 1.93 5.45
N TRP A 20 -8.71 1.39 4.45
CA TRP A 20 -8.46 -0.05 4.29
C TRP A 20 -6.96 -0.32 4.25
N LEU A 21 -6.58 -1.54 4.62
CA LEU A 21 -5.18 -1.99 4.66
C LEU A 21 -5.09 -3.43 4.15
N VAL A 22 -4.13 -3.67 3.25
CA VAL A 22 -3.69 -5.01 2.84
C VAL A 22 -2.18 -5.07 3.06
N THR A 23 -1.67 -6.16 3.62
CA THR A 23 -0.25 -6.34 3.89
C THR A 23 0.28 -7.61 3.22
N ASN A 24 1.59 -7.68 3.00
CA ASN A 24 2.23 -8.79 2.31
C ASN A 24 3.09 -9.67 3.22
N GLY A 25 3.06 -9.47 4.54
CA GLY A 25 3.92 -10.22 5.47
C GLY A 25 5.41 -9.85 5.42
N LEU A 26 5.81 -8.85 4.64
CA LEU A 26 7.18 -8.31 4.60
C LEU A 26 7.30 -6.94 5.26
N GLY A 27 6.21 -6.41 5.83
CA GLY A 27 6.12 -4.99 6.21
C GLY A 27 5.68 -4.07 5.08
N GLY A 28 5.56 -4.57 3.86
CA GLY A 28 4.95 -3.88 2.73
C GLY A 28 3.43 -3.89 2.82
N PHE A 29 2.79 -2.90 2.22
CA PHE A 29 1.34 -2.74 2.30
C PHE A 29 0.75 -1.94 1.14
N ALA A 30 -0.57 -2.06 0.99
CA ALA A 30 -1.43 -1.20 0.19
C ALA A 30 -2.52 -0.63 1.09
N SER A 31 -2.83 0.65 0.93
CA SER A 31 -3.82 1.34 1.76
C SER A 31 -4.29 2.63 1.11
N SER A 32 -5.55 2.99 1.34
CA SER A 32 -6.12 4.30 1.01
C SER A 32 -7.40 4.51 1.82
N SER A 33 -8.11 5.61 1.55
CA SER A 33 -9.50 5.72 1.97
C SER A 33 -10.40 4.74 1.20
N ILE A 34 -11.58 4.43 1.75
CA ILE A 34 -12.57 3.60 1.03
C ILE A 34 -13.15 4.30 -0.20
N ALA A 35 -12.98 5.62 -0.35
CA ALA A 35 -13.31 6.36 -1.57
C ALA A 35 -12.21 6.27 -2.65
N GLY A 36 -11.07 5.63 -2.36
CA GLY A 36 -9.91 5.56 -3.26
C GLY A 36 -9.11 6.86 -3.35
N MET A 37 -9.47 7.88 -2.56
CA MET A 37 -8.76 9.15 -2.51
C MET A 37 -7.65 9.08 -1.45
N ASN A 38 -6.41 9.29 -1.86
CA ASN A 38 -5.28 9.38 -0.94
C ASN A 38 -5.38 10.67 -0.11
N THR A 39 -5.34 10.54 1.21
CA THR A 39 -5.36 11.67 2.14
C THR A 39 -4.09 11.80 2.98
N ARG A 40 -3.26 10.75 2.99
CA ARG A 40 -1.99 10.64 3.71
C ARG A 40 -0.83 10.36 2.74
N ARG A 41 0.39 10.73 3.12
CA ARG A 41 1.62 10.35 2.38
C ARG A 41 1.91 8.84 2.40
N TYR A 42 1.17 8.09 3.22
CA TYR A 42 1.31 6.65 3.38
C TYR A 42 0.30 5.86 2.54
N HIS A 43 -0.68 6.53 1.92
CA HIS A 43 -1.64 5.86 1.06
C HIS A 43 -0.99 5.52 -0.29
N GLY A 44 -1.16 4.29 -0.73
CA GLY A 44 -0.46 3.72 -1.88
C GLY A 44 -1.05 2.38 -2.30
N VAL A 45 -0.93 2.05 -3.58
CA VAL A 45 -1.24 0.73 -4.15
C VAL A 45 -0.08 -0.25 -3.92
N LEU A 46 1.16 0.24 -3.84
CA LEU A 46 2.33 -0.56 -3.50
C LEU A 46 3.32 0.27 -2.67
N VAL A 47 3.31 0.05 -1.37
CA VAL A 47 4.40 0.41 -0.45
C VAL A 47 5.26 -0.84 -0.26
N ALA A 48 6.38 -0.90 -0.97
CA ALA A 48 7.32 -2.00 -0.92
C ALA A 48 8.31 -1.83 0.25
N THR A 49 8.95 -2.93 0.66
CA THR A 49 9.93 -2.93 1.74
C THR A 49 11.26 -3.45 1.23
N ARG A 50 12.33 -2.65 1.32
CA ARG A 50 13.68 -3.05 0.85
C ARG A 50 14.41 -3.96 1.83
N ALA A 51 14.14 -3.80 3.12
CA ALA A 51 14.73 -4.58 4.20
C ALA A 51 13.65 -4.98 5.20
N PRO A 52 12.85 -6.04 4.93
CA PRO A 52 11.71 -6.44 5.76
C PRO A 52 11.99 -6.36 7.27
N PRO A 53 11.16 -5.68 8.09
CA PRO A 53 9.94 -4.92 7.74
C PRO A 53 10.11 -3.40 7.53
N VAL A 54 11.34 -2.93 7.32
CA VAL A 54 11.75 -1.52 7.32
C VAL A 54 12.34 -1.07 5.97
N GLU A 55 12.74 0.21 5.86
CA GLU A 55 13.13 0.82 4.57
C GLU A 55 12.02 0.74 3.52
N ARG A 56 10.83 1.25 3.90
CA ARG A 56 9.64 1.22 3.07
C ARG A 56 9.68 2.33 2.01
N ILE A 57 9.35 1.96 0.78
CA ILE A 57 9.30 2.87 -0.38
C ILE A 57 7.93 2.80 -1.00
N LEU A 58 7.33 3.95 -1.24
CA LEU A 58 6.09 4.06 -1.99
C LEU A 58 6.41 4.09 -3.48
N LEU A 59 6.05 3.01 -4.18
CA LEU A 59 6.28 2.84 -5.63
C LEU A 59 5.09 3.30 -6.44
N VAL A 60 3.89 2.80 -6.12
CA VAL A 60 2.64 3.08 -6.84
C VAL A 60 1.66 3.80 -5.90
N SER A 61 1.30 5.04 -6.22
CA SER A 61 0.46 5.89 -5.36
C SER A 61 -1.02 5.56 -5.49
N ARG A 62 -1.51 5.49 -6.72
CA ARG A 62 -2.94 5.32 -7.04
C ARG A 62 -3.09 4.85 -8.49
N LEU A 63 -4.30 4.43 -8.81
CA LEU A 63 -4.73 4.18 -10.17
C LEU A 63 -5.84 5.18 -10.50
N GLU A 64 -5.78 5.81 -11.66
CA GLU A 64 -6.89 6.55 -12.24
C GLU A 64 -7.61 5.66 -13.25
N GLU A 65 -8.82 5.24 -12.92
CA GLU A 65 -9.66 4.47 -13.82
C GLU A 65 -10.68 5.36 -14.53
N THR A 66 -10.84 5.12 -15.83
CA THR A 66 -11.90 5.73 -16.64
C THR A 66 -12.63 4.64 -17.40
N LEU A 67 -13.95 4.63 -17.30
CA LEU A 67 -14.81 3.73 -18.05
C LEU A 67 -15.39 4.47 -19.26
N ILE A 68 -15.26 3.90 -20.46
CA ILE A 68 -15.87 4.47 -21.67
C ILE A 68 -17.09 3.61 -22.01
N TYR A 69 -18.28 4.20 -21.93
CA TYR A 69 -19.54 3.51 -22.18
C TYR A 69 -20.44 4.39 -23.06
N GLY A 70 -20.88 3.84 -24.19
CA GLY A 70 -21.65 4.59 -25.18
C GLY A 70 -20.91 5.80 -25.77
N GLY A 71 -19.57 5.77 -25.80
CA GLY A 71 -18.72 6.88 -26.26
C GLY A 71 -18.55 8.00 -25.24
N ILE A 72 -19.05 7.85 -24.02
CA ILE A 72 -18.92 8.82 -22.92
C ILE A 72 -17.91 8.29 -21.91
N GLU A 73 -17.03 9.18 -21.43
CA GLU A 73 -16.05 8.88 -20.39
C GLU A 73 -16.64 9.09 -18.99
N TYR A 74 -16.42 8.11 -18.13
CA TYR A 74 -16.80 8.11 -16.72
C TYR A 74 -15.56 7.85 -15.86
N PRO A 75 -14.89 8.91 -15.36
CA PRO A 75 -13.78 8.77 -14.43
C PRO A 75 -14.26 8.18 -13.09
N LEU A 76 -13.69 7.05 -12.68
CA LEU A 76 -14.06 6.30 -11.48
C LEU A 76 -13.14 6.58 -10.28
N SER A 77 -11.98 7.17 -10.52
CA SER A 77 -11.06 7.59 -9.47
C SER A 77 -11.54 8.86 -8.75
N THR A 78 -11.01 9.11 -7.56
CA THR A 78 -11.30 10.33 -6.80
C THR A 78 -9.99 10.93 -6.31
N ASN A 79 -9.68 12.14 -6.77
CA ASN A 79 -8.44 12.81 -6.38
C ASN A 79 -8.70 14.24 -5.90
N ARG A 80 -7.91 14.65 -4.91
CA ARG A 80 -7.90 16.01 -4.39
C ARG A 80 -6.60 16.66 -4.79
N TYR A 81 -6.71 17.68 -5.63
CA TYR A 81 -5.65 18.66 -5.87
C TYR A 81 -5.86 19.87 -4.96
N LEU A 82 -4.80 20.66 -4.75
CA LEU A 82 -4.83 21.84 -3.87
C LEU A 82 -6.04 22.76 -4.13
N LYS A 83 -6.43 22.92 -5.39
CA LYS A 83 -7.52 23.81 -5.82
C LYS A 83 -8.74 23.09 -6.41
N ALA A 84 -8.74 21.77 -6.48
CA ALA A 84 -9.79 21.03 -7.18
C ALA A 84 -10.03 19.65 -6.57
N LEU A 85 -11.29 19.22 -6.55
CA LEU A 85 -11.66 17.82 -6.41
C LEU A 85 -11.97 17.30 -7.81
N HIS A 86 -11.05 16.55 -8.40
CA HIS A 86 -11.22 16.04 -9.75
C HIS A 86 -10.30 14.83 -9.97
N PRO A 87 -10.79 13.75 -10.61
CA PRO A 87 -12.20 13.44 -10.81
C PRO A 87 -12.95 13.16 -9.48
N SER A 88 -14.29 13.03 -9.57
CA SER A 88 -15.20 12.79 -8.44
C SER A 88 -15.86 11.40 -8.53
N GLY A 89 -15.09 10.36 -8.84
CA GLY A 89 -15.58 9.02 -9.11
C GLY A 89 -16.27 8.33 -7.93
N TYR A 90 -16.08 8.83 -6.70
CA TYR A 90 -16.81 8.36 -5.50
C TYR A 90 -18.33 8.47 -5.66
N LEU A 91 -18.83 9.33 -6.55
CA LEU A 91 -20.25 9.45 -6.88
C LEU A 91 -20.82 8.19 -7.56
N PHE A 92 -19.97 7.37 -8.17
CA PHE A 92 -20.31 6.10 -8.81
C PHE A 92 -20.11 4.89 -7.88
N LEU A 93 -19.51 5.07 -6.69
CA LEU A 93 -19.32 3.98 -5.73
C LEU A 93 -20.65 3.58 -5.09
N GLU A 94 -21.04 2.33 -5.33
CA GLU A 94 -22.26 1.75 -4.76
C GLU A 94 -21.95 0.97 -3.48
N ARG A 95 -20.82 0.26 -3.46
CA ARG A 95 -20.48 -0.68 -2.38
C ARG A 95 -18.98 -0.81 -2.18
N PHE A 96 -18.56 -0.97 -0.92
CA PHE A 96 -17.22 -1.37 -0.52
C PHE A 96 -17.27 -2.53 0.48
N GLU A 97 -16.46 -3.55 0.23
CA GLU A 97 -16.29 -4.72 1.09
C GLU A 97 -14.81 -4.92 1.39
N SER A 98 -14.45 -5.10 2.66
CA SER A 98 -13.06 -5.37 3.08
C SER A 98 -12.69 -6.85 3.05
N ASP A 99 -13.69 -7.73 3.21
CA ASP A 99 -13.54 -9.16 3.38
C ASP A 99 -14.22 -9.90 2.20
N PRO A 100 -13.62 -10.96 1.63
CA PRO A 100 -12.31 -11.53 1.94
C PRO A 100 -11.14 -10.76 1.30
N ILE A 101 -11.40 -9.85 0.36
CA ILE A 101 -10.42 -8.99 -0.31
C ILE A 101 -11.08 -7.64 -0.54
N PRO A 102 -10.40 -6.50 -0.30
CA PRO A 102 -10.94 -5.18 -0.61
C PRO A 102 -11.52 -5.11 -2.02
N THR A 103 -12.81 -4.83 -2.09
CA THR A 103 -13.60 -4.82 -3.33
C THR A 103 -14.50 -3.59 -3.35
N TRP A 104 -14.40 -2.81 -4.42
CA TRP A 104 -15.26 -1.68 -4.75
C TRP A 104 -16.20 -2.07 -5.86
N THR A 105 -17.46 -1.71 -5.73
CA THR A 105 -18.47 -1.87 -6.78
C THR A 105 -18.93 -0.51 -7.25
N TYR A 106 -18.86 -0.29 -8.55
CA TYR A 106 -19.28 0.92 -9.23
C TYR A 106 -20.55 0.64 -10.04
N GLN A 107 -21.53 1.55 -9.95
CA GLN A 107 -22.75 1.52 -10.76
C GLN A 107 -22.80 2.76 -11.66
N ILE A 108 -22.76 2.55 -12.97
CA ILE A 108 -22.84 3.62 -13.98
C ILE A 108 -23.91 3.23 -14.98
N ASN A 109 -25.05 3.91 -14.98
CA ASN A 109 -26.22 3.51 -15.78
C ASN A 109 -26.58 2.03 -15.49
N ASP A 110 -26.47 1.15 -16.47
CA ASP A 110 -26.66 -0.31 -16.44
C ASP A 110 -25.34 -1.10 -16.27
N VAL A 111 -24.21 -0.41 -16.29
CA VAL A 111 -22.87 -0.98 -16.09
C VAL A 111 -22.62 -1.24 -14.61
N LEU A 112 -22.33 -2.50 -14.29
CA LEU A 112 -21.86 -2.93 -12.97
C LEU A 112 -20.42 -3.43 -13.07
N LEU A 113 -19.49 -2.63 -12.53
CA LEU A 113 -18.06 -2.94 -12.50
C LEU A 113 -17.61 -3.14 -11.05
N SER A 114 -16.78 -4.14 -10.80
CA SER A 114 -16.01 -4.20 -9.56
C SER A 114 -14.52 -4.04 -9.79
N LYS A 115 -13.85 -3.45 -8.81
CA LYS A 115 -12.40 -3.42 -8.64
C LYS A 115 -12.07 -4.18 -7.37
N SER A 116 -11.08 -5.06 -7.39
CA SER A 116 -10.56 -5.73 -6.20
C SER A 116 -9.05 -5.65 -6.17
N LEU A 117 -8.47 -5.61 -4.96
CA LEU A 117 -7.02 -5.45 -4.76
C LEU A 117 -6.54 -6.34 -3.63
N PHE A 118 -5.49 -7.13 -3.89
CA PHE A 118 -4.76 -7.87 -2.87
C PHE A 118 -3.25 -7.79 -3.09
N MET A 119 -2.47 -8.13 -2.05
CA MET A 119 -1.02 -8.30 -2.17
C MET A 119 -0.67 -9.79 -2.12
N VAL A 120 0.34 -10.19 -2.87
CA VAL A 120 0.87 -11.55 -2.82
C VAL A 120 1.67 -11.71 -1.54
N TYR A 121 1.25 -12.63 -0.66
CA TYR A 121 1.95 -12.88 0.59
C TYR A 121 3.41 -13.30 0.36
N GLY A 122 4.34 -12.67 1.05
CA GLY A 122 5.79 -12.90 0.92
C GLY A 122 6.46 -12.14 -0.23
N HIS A 123 5.73 -11.30 -0.97
CA HIS A 123 6.28 -10.52 -2.09
C HIS A 123 5.80 -9.07 -2.05
N ASN A 124 6.65 -8.13 -2.49
CA ASN A 124 6.26 -6.73 -2.72
C ASN A 124 5.48 -6.61 -4.04
N THR A 125 4.36 -7.33 -4.12
CA THR A 125 3.55 -7.46 -5.32
C THR A 125 2.08 -7.19 -5.01
N THR A 126 1.47 -6.27 -5.74
CA THR A 126 0.04 -5.96 -5.66
C THR A 126 -0.65 -6.38 -6.96
N VAL A 127 -1.81 -7.02 -6.86
CA VAL A 127 -2.66 -7.37 -8.00
C VAL A 127 -3.99 -6.62 -7.88
N VAL A 128 -4.38 -5.95 -8.96
CA VAL A 128 -5.67 -5.28 -9.09
C VAL A 128 -6.45 -5.93 -10.22
N THR A 129 -7.68 -6.35 -9.93
CA THR A 129 -8.56 -7.00 -10.91
C THR A 129 -9.86 -6.22 -11.03
N TYR A 130 -10.21 -5.91 -12.26
CA TYR A 130 -11.49 -5.35 -12.66
C TYR A 130 -12.37 -6.46 -13.22
N LYS A 131 -13.64 -6.50 -12.79
CA LYS A 131 -14.62 -7.44 -13.30
C LYS A 131 -15.89 -6.71 -13.72
N LEU A 132 -16.22 -6.83 -15.00
CA LEU A 132 -17.49 -6.39 -15.56
C LEU A 132 -18.54 -7.48 -15.35
N PHE A 133 -19.64 -7.15 -14.67
CA PHE A 133 -20.74 -8.08 -14.42
C PHE A 133 -21.88 -7.93 -15.43
N SER A 134 -22.22 -6.69 -15.79
CA SER A 134 -23.29 -6.39 -16.73
C SER A 134 -22.98 -5.10 -17.49
N SER A 135 -23.43 -5.07 -18.75
CA SER A 135 -23.49 -3.90 -19.62
C SER A 135 -24.38 -4.26 -20.83
N ASP A 136 -25.18 -3.33 -21.33
CA ASP A 136 -25.98 -3.47 -22.56
C ASP A 136 -25.18 -3.13 -23.83
N ARG A 137 -24.00 -2.52 -23.68
CA ARG A 137 -23.11 -2.07 -24.76
C ARG A 137 -21.66 -2.45 -24.49
N CYS A 138 -20.82 -2.21 -25.47
CA CYS A 138 -19.38 -2.28 -25.29
C CYS A 138 -18.89 -1.27 -24.24
N VAL A 139 -17.97 -1.73 -23.39
CA VAL A 139 -17.28 -0.95 -22.37
C VAL A 139 -15.78 -1.04 -22.64
N ASP A 140 -15.10 0.10 -22.76
CA ASP A 140 -13.65 0.15 -22.63
C ASP A 140 -13.27 0.56 -21.20
N LEU A 141 -12.16 0.01 -20.71
CA LEU A 141 -11.57 0.39 -19.43
C LEU A 141 -10.18 0.97 -19.67
N ILE A 142 -9.94 2.16 -19.13
CA ILE A 142 -8.62 2.79 -19.07
C ILE A 142 -8.15 2.76 -17.62
N VAL A 143 -6.91 2.35 -17.39
CA VAL A 143 -6.26 2.33 -16.07
C VAL A 143 -4.91 3.02 -16.18
N ARG A 144 -4.80 4.20 -15.57
CA ARG A 144 -3.57 4.99 -15.52
C ARG A 144 -2.90 4.84 -14.14
N PRO A 145 -1.76 4.13 -14.05
CA PRO A 145 -1.00 4.05 -12.81
C PRO A 145 -0.18 5.31 -12.55
N HIS A 146 -0.08 5.70 -11.28
CA HIS A 146 0.75 6.81 -10.83
C HIS A 146 1.86 6.31 -9.91
N PHE A 147 3.06 6.84 -10.12
CA PHE A 147 4.31 6.40 -9.49
C PHE A 147 4.98 7.54 -8.75
N LEU A 148 5.73 7.16 -7.70
CA LEU A 148 6.39 8.11 -6.80
C LEU A 148 7.87 7.79 -6.57
N PHE A 149 8.23 6.54 -6.29
CA PHE A 149 9.60 6.11 -5.98
C PHE A 149 10.27 6.90 -4.85
N ARG A 150 9.55 7.09 -3.73
CA ARG A 150 10.06 7.83 -2.58
C ARG A 150 9.96 7.07 -1.28
N ASP A 151 10.73 7.51 -0.31
CA ASP A 151 10.58 7.11 1.08
C ASP A 151 9.14 7.33 1.58
N PHE A 152 8.59 6.38 2.33
CA PHE A 152 7.21 6.44 2.79
C PHE A 152 6.93 7.59 3.80
N HIS A 153 7.95 8.15 4.47
CA HIS A 153 7.80 9.35 5.30
C HIS A 153 7.95 10.66 4.51
N GLY A 154 8.48 10.62 3.28
CA GLY A 154 8.71 11.80 2.44
C GLY A 154 7.49 12.27 1.64
N ASN A 155 7.68 13.35 0.89
CA ASN A 155 6.83 13.79 -0.22
C ASN A 155 7.68 13.75 -1.51
N ALA A 156 7.06 13.51 -2.65
CA ALA A 156 7.71 13.70 -3.94
C ALA A 156 7.22 14.99 -4.61
N HIS A 157 8.12 15.62 -5.36
CA HIS A 157 7.82 16.71 -6.27
C HIS A 157 8.48 16.43 -7.61
N GLU A 158 7.90 17.01 -8.66
CA GLU A 158 8.54 17.02 -9.98
C GLU A 158 9.97 17.53 -9.84
N ASN A 159 10.91 16.74 -10.34
CA ASN A 159 12.32 17.09 -10.26
C ASN A 159 13.05 16.64 -11.54
N PRO A 160 14.10 17.37 -11.97
CA PRO A 160 14.84 17.04 -13.18
C PRO A 160 15.59 15.70 -13.14
N GLY A 161 15.76 15.10 -11.95
CA GLY A 161 16.45 13.82 -11.79
C GLY A 161 15.54 12.61 -12.01
N PHE A 162 14.24 12.82 -12.21
CA PHE A 162 13.31 11.76 -12.58
C PHE A 162 13.22 11.68 -14.10
N GLU A 163 13.67 10.56 -14.65
CA GLU A 163 13.62 10.26 -16.07
C GLU A 163 12.69 9.07 -16.32
N ASP A 164 11.86 9.12 -17.35
CA ASP A 164 11.06 7.95 -17.75
C ASP A 164 11.93 6.93 -18.49
N ASN A 165 12.76 6.23 -17.74
CA ASN A 165 13.56 5.10 -18.22
C ASN A 165 12.71 3.83 -18.21
N SER A 166 11.58 3.86 -18.92
CA SER A 166 10.70 2.71 -19.06
C SER A 166 11.04 1.84 -20.27
N SER A 167 10.76 0.54 -20.12
CA SER A 167 10.87 -0.44 -21.19
C SER A 167 9.54 -1.18 -21.27
N LEU A 168 8.88 -1.05 -22.42
CA LEU A 168 7.58 -1.64 -22.72
C LEU A 168 7.75 -2.91 -23.56
N GLU A 169 7.04 -3.95 -23.13
CA GLU A 169 6.85 -5.24 -23.80
C GLU A 169 5.34 -5.47 -23.99
N GLU A 170 4.95 -6.52 -24.72
CA GLU A 170 3.54 -6.78 -25.10
C GLU A 170 2.58 -6.82 -23.89
N HIS A 171 3.02 -7.44 -22.79
CA HIS A 171 2.25 -7.59 -21.54
C HIS A 171 3.05 -7.19 -20.30
N GLY A 172 4.07 -6.35 -20.50
CA GLY A 172 5.04 -6.01 -19.48
C GLY A 172 5.53 -4.59 -19.62
N LEU A 173 5.76 -3.94 -18.49
CA LEU A 173 6.42 -2.64 -18.42
C LEU A 173 7.40 -2.70 -17.26
N SER A 174 8.61 -2.19 -17.46
CA SER A 174 9.51 -1.90 -16.36
C SER A 174 9.87 -0.43 -16.31
N LEU A 175 10.03 0.13 -15.11
CA LEU A 175 10.30 1.55 -14.89
C LEU A 175 11.35 1.71 -13.77
N MET A 176 12.37 2.53 -14.03
CA MET A 176 13.41 2.87 -13.05
C MET A 176 13.83 4.33 -13.23
N PRO A 177 13.26 5.28 -12.46
CA PRO A 177 13.37 6.69 -12.81
C PRO A 177 14.74 7.33 -12.58
N PHE A 178 15.62 6.68 -11.81
CA PHE A 178 16.99 7.12 -11.56
C PHE A 178 17.85 5.92 -11.13
N ALA A 179 19.18 6.04 -11.25
CA ALA A 179 20.14 4.93 -11.13
C ALA A 179 20.08 4.10 -9.83
N ASN A 180 19.56 4.67 -8.73
CA ASN A 180 19.44 3.99 -7.44
C ASN A 180 17.97 3.72 -7.02
N ALA A 181 17.01 4.00 -7.91
CA ALA A 181 15.62 3.64 -7.66
C ALA A 181 15.48 2.11 -7.69
N PRO A 182 14.63 1.52 -6.82
CA PRO A 182 14.17 0.16 -7.07
C PRO A 182 13.49 0.11 -8.45
N LYS A 183 13.71 -0.96 -9.20
CA LYS A 183 13.05 -1.16 -10.48
C LYS A 183 11.63 -1.66 -10.23
N LEU A 184 10.64 -1.01 -10.83
CA LEU A 184 9.25 -1.45 -10.80
C LEU A 184 8.95 -2.26 -12.06
N PHE A 185 8.21 -3.35 -11.89
CA PHE A 185 7.68 -4.18 -12.95
C PHE A 185 6.15 -4.16 -12.90
N VAL A 186 5.53 -3.98 -14.05
CA VAL A 186 4.09 -3.95 -14.24
C VAL A 186 3.73 -4.99 -15.30
N ALA A 187 2.69 -5.78 -15.06
CA ALA A 187 2.19 -6.76 -16.03
C ALA A 187 0.66 -6.73 -16.07
N TRP A 188 0.08 -7.09 -17.21
CA TRP A 188 -1.36 -7.15 -17.39
C TRP A 188 -1.77 -8.35 -18.24
N ASP A 189 -3.02 -8.80 -18.10
CA ASP A 189 -3.54 -9.99 -18.78
C ASP A 189 -4.31 -9.67 -20.06
N ARG A 190 -4.76 -8.42 -20.21
CA ARG A 190 -5.57 -7.95 -21.33
C ARG A 190 -5.33 -6.47 -21.60
N GLY A 191 -5.49 -6.09 -22.86
CA GLY A 191 -5.34 -4.71 -23.31
C GLY A 191 -3.92 -4.37 -23.74
N GLU A 192 -3.75 -3.12 -24.13
CA GLU A 192 -2.51 -2.54 -24.62
C GLU A 192 -2.12 -1.36 -23.73
N PHE A 193 -0.83 -1.26 -23.40
CA PHE A 193 -0.33 -0.12 -22.64
C PHE A 193 0.16 0.97 -23.61
N LEU A 194 -0.38 2.17 -23.46
CA LEU A 194 -0.05 3.33 -24.28
C LEU A 194 0.79 4.30 -23.46
N LEU A 195 1.98 4.64 -23.95
CA LEU A 195 2.85 5.63 -23.33
C LEU A 195 2.27 7.03 -23.50
N ASP A 196 2.11 7.73 -22.39
CA ASP A 196 1.57 9.08 -22.32
C ASP A 196 2.00 9.70 -20.99
N GLY A 197 3.28 10.06 -20.93
CA GLY A 197 4.00 10.44 -19.72
C GLY A 197 3.68 11.85 -19.24
N HIS A 198 3.15 11.99 -18.02
CA HIS A 198 2.80 13.29 -17.42
C HIS A 198 3.11 13.36 -15.92
N TRP A 199 3.51 14.55 -15.48
CA TRP A 199 3.52 14.93 -14.07
C TRP A 199 2.16 15.48 -13.65
N TYR A 200 1.59 14.89 -12.61
CA TYR A 200 0.37 15.34 -11.96
C TYR A 200 0.75 16.07 -10.70
N LYS A 201 0.55 17.38 -10.72
CA LYS A 201 1.08 18.29 -9.72
C LYS A 201 0.04 18.67 -8.68
N GLN A 202 0.51 19.00 -7.49
CA GLN A 202 -0.29 19.57 -6.42
C GLN A 202 -1.42 18.65 -5.91
N ASN A 203 -1.19 17.34 -5.86
CA ASN A 203 -2.04 16.43 -5.08
C ASN A 203 -2.03 16.90 -3.62
N TYR A 204 -3.19 16.95 -2.98
CA TYR A 204 -3.36 17.51 -1.64
C TYR A 204 -3.80 16.44 -0.65
N LEU A 205 -2.93 16.19 0.32
CA LEU A 205 -3.02 15.19 1.37
C LEU A 205 -3.60 15.83 2.64
N GLY A 206 -4.93 15.87 2.74
CA GLY A 206 -5.61 16.61 3.81
C GLY A 206 -5.31 16.15 5.25
N GLU A 207 -4.91 14.88 5.45
CA GLU A 207 -4.49 14.41 6.78
C GLU A 207 -3.11 14.93 7.17
N GLU A 208 -2.22 15.16 6.20
CA GLU A 208 -0.92 15.75 6.47
C GLU A 208 -1.07 17.24 6.85
N ASP A 209 -1.99 17.96 6.18
CA ASP A 209 -2.30 19.36 6.52
C ASP A 209 -2.87 19.48 7.94
N ARG A 210 -3.82 18.60 8.32
CA ARG A 210 -4.36 18.53 9.68
C ARG A 210 -3.28 18.30 10.74
N ARG A 211 -2.18 17.63 10.38
CA ARG A 211 -1.03 17.35 11.25
C ARG A 211 0.02 18.46 11.23
N GLY A 212 -0.16 19.51 10.43
CA GLY A 212 0.80 20.58 10.23
C GLY A 212 2.05 20.15 9.45
N LEU A 213 1.93 19.11 8.62
CA LEU A 213 2.98 18.61 7.73
C LEU A 213 2.74 19.12 6.31
N ASP A 214 3.74 18.97 5.43
CA ASP A 214 3.60 19.32 4.01
C ASP A 214 2.54 18.43 3.34
N PRO A 215 1.41 19.01 2.89
CA PRO A 215 0.32 18.25 2.32
C PRO A 215 0.41 18.12 0.80
N ILE A 216 1.44 18.68 0.16
CA ILE A 216 1.51 18.72 -1.30
C ILE A 216 2.41 17.60 -1.82
N GLU A 217 1.97 16.94 -2.88
CA GLU A 217 2.73 15.89 -3.55
C GLU A 217 2.49 15.94 -5.06
N ASP A 218 3.54 15.73 -5.84
CA ASP A 218 3.44 15.48 -7.27
C ASP A 218 3.71 14.00 -7.53
N ASP A 219 2.95 13.38 -8.44
CA ASP A 219 3.21 12.01 -8.91
C ASP A 219 3.37 11.96 -10.43
N TYR A 220 4.03 10.91 -10.90
CA TYR A 220 4.32 10.72 -12.31
C TYR A 220 3.56 9.51 -12.86
N SER A 221 2.92 9.66 -14.01
CA SER A 221 2.30 8.56 -14.74
C SER A 221 2.99 8.44 -16.08
N ASN A 222 3.51 7.27 -16.44
CA ASN A 222 4.18 7.05 -17.72
C ASN A 222 3.22 6.70 -18.88
N GLY A 223 1.95 6.43 -18.58
CA GLY A 223 0.96 6.05 -19.59
C GLY A 223 -0.24 5.36 -18.95
N PHE A 224 -0.99 4.62 -19.76
CA PHE A 224 -2.18 3.91 -19.29
C PHE A 224 -2.41 2.59 -20.02
N LEU A 225 -2.99 1.63 -19.31
CA LEU A 225 -3.51 0.40 -19.89
C LEU A 225 -4.91 0.66 -20.46
N ARG A 226 -5.12 0.34 -21.73
CA ARG A 226 -6.44 0.34 -22.37
C ARG A 226 -6.91 -1.07 -22.64
N VAL A 227 -8.03 -1.45 -22.03
CA VAL A 227 -8.74 -2.70 -22.28
C VAL A 227 -10.00 -2.42 -23.08
N SER A 228 -9.92 -2.62 -24.39
CA SER A 228 -11.05 -2.44 -25.29
C SER A 228 -12.02 -3.63 -25.23
N ASN A 229 -13.32 -3.38 -25.37
CA ASN A 229 -14.36 -4.42 -25.31
C ASN A 229 -14.25 -5.31 -24.05
N LEU A 230 -14.11 -4.70 -22.87
CA LEU A 230 -13.98 -5.41 -21.61
C LEU A 230 -15.12 -6.42 -21.43
N SER A 231 -14.76 -7.68 -21.19
CA SER A 231 -15.69 -8.77 -20.92
C SER A 231 -15.12 -9.68 -19.82
N GLY A 232 -15.88 -9.89 -18.74
CA GLY A 232 -15.37 -10.63 -17.59
C GLY A 232 -14.27 -9.86 -16.84
N ASN A 233 -13.09 -10.46 -16.69
CA ASN A 233 -12.00 -9.92 -15.88
C ASN A 233 -10.87 -9.29 -16.72
N ALA A 234 -10.28 -8.22 -16.21
CA ALA A 234 -8.99 -7.69 -16.63
C ALA A 234 -8.15 -7.34 -15.38
N SER A 235 -6.87 -7.68 -15.38
CA SER A 235 -6.02 -7.56 -14.20
C SER A 235 -4.69 -6.90 -14.54
N ILE A 236 -4.17 -6.12 -13.58
CA ILE A 236 -2.86 -5.49 -13.62
C ILE A 236 -2.10 -5.83 -12.33
N MET A 237 -0.81 -6.08 -12.45
CA MET A 237 0.09 -6.43 -11.35
C MET A 237 1.24 -5.43 -11.28
N PHE A 238 1.64 -5.07 -10.06
CA PHE A 238 2.80 -4.22 -9.78
C PHE A 238 3.73 -4.98 -8.84
N SER A 239 5.03 -5.00 -9.13
CA SER A 239 6.04 -5.75 -8.37
C SER A 239 7.39 -5.03 -8.37
N ASP A 240 8.17 -5.12 -7.30
CA ASP A 240 9.59 -4.71 -7.31
C ASP A 240 10.53 -5.84 -7.79
N GLU A 241 9.98 -7.01 -8.12
CA GLU A 241 10.66 -8.16 -8.70
C GLU A 241 10.16 -8.44 -10.13
N PRO A 242 11.01 -8.97 -11.04
CA PRO A 242 10.59 -9.36 -12.39
C PRO A 242 9.40 -10.32 -12.38
N ILE A 243 8.41 -10.06 -13.26
CA ILE A 243 7.20 -10.88 -13.38
C ILE A 243 7.41 -11.89 -14.51
N SER A 244 7.69 -13.14 -14.16
CA SER A 244 7.92 -14.22 -15.15
C SER A 244 6.62 -14.88 -15.64
N SER A 245 5.56 -14.85 -14.83
CA SER A 245 4.24 -15.37 -15.19
C SER A 245 3.16 -14.60 -14.44
N PHE A 246 2.05 -14.33 -15.12
CA PHE A 246 0.93 -13.59 -14.55
C PHE A 246 -0.37 -14.39 -14.69
N ASN A 247 -0.88 -14.88 -13.56
CA ASN A 247 -2.23 -15.46 -13.48
C ASN A 247 -2.92 -14.93 -12.22
N ALA A 248 -3.68 -13.84 -12.39
CA ALA A 248 -4.38 -13.18 -11.29
C ALA A 248 -5.36 -14.10 -10.56
N ILE A 249 -6.02 -15.03 -11.27
CA ILE A 249 -7.01 -15.96 -10.70
C ILE A 249 -6.32 -16.92 -9.73
N ASP A 250 -5.20 -17.51 -10.13
CA ASP A 250 -4.47 -18.46 -9.29
C ASP A 250 -3.86 -17.78 -8.06
N LEU A 251 -3.30 -16.57 -8.24
CA LEU A 251 -2.78 -15.77 -7.14
C LEU A 251 -3.88 -15.40 -6.13
N ARG A 252 -5.05 -15.01 -6.62
CA ARG A 252 -6.21 -14.72 -5.77
C ARG A 252 -6.66 -15.95 -4.98
N LYS A 253 -6.81 -17.10 -5.64
CA LYS A 253 -7.18 -18.36 -4.97
C LYS A 253 -6.18 -18.77 -3.88
N ARG A 254 -4.88 -18.54 -4.11
CA ARG A 254 -3.84 -18.80 -3.10
C ARG A 254 -4.02 -17.92 -1.87
N GLU A 255 -4.29 -16.63 -2.06
CA GLU A 255 -4.53 -15.70 -0.94
C GLU A 255 -5.83 -16.01 -0.19
N GLU A 256 -6.93 -16.29 -0.90
CA GLU A 256 -8.19 -16.70 -0.29
C GLU A 256 -8.01 -17.98 0.56
N ARG A 257 -7.31 -19.00 0.02
CA ARG A 257 -7.01 -20.24 0.75
C ARG A 257 -6.11 -20.02 1.96
N ARG A 258 -5.14 -19.09 1.87
CA ARG A 258 -4.27 -18.72 3.00
C ARG A 258 -5.10 -18.10 4.13
N ARG A 259 -6.00 -17.17 3.81
CA ARG A 259 -6.94 -16.55 4.76
C ARG A 259 -7.88 -17.57 5.38
N GLU A 260 -8.45 -18.47 4.58
CA GLU A 260 -9.25 -19.58 5.09
C GLU A 260 -8.45 -20.44 6.08
N THR A 261 -7.19 -20.75 5.78
CA THR A 261 -6.32 -21.52 6.69
C THR A 261 -6.13 -20.82 8.03
N ILE A 262 -5.96 -19.50 8.04
CA ILE A 262 -5.86 -18.69 9.26
C ILE A 262 -7.17 -18.75 10.06
N VAL A 263 -8.31 -18.58 9.40
CA VAL A 263 -9.62 -18.64 10.07
C VAL A 263 -9.88 -20.02 10.68
N HIS A 264 -9.52 -21.09 9.98
CA HIS A 264 -9.71 -22.47 10.44
C HIS A 264 -8.64 -22.93 11.45
N SER A 265 -7.61 -22.13 11.73
CA SER A 265 -6.60 -22.44 12.75
C SER A 265 -7.21 -22.53 14.16
N VAL A 266 -8.30 -21.80 14.39
CA VAL A 266 -9.10 -21.87 15.60
C VAL A 266 -10.47 -22.43 15.22
N LYS A 267 -10.87 -23.55 15.84
CA LYS A 267 -12.21 -24.13 15.64
C LYS A 267 -13.25 -23.23 16.31
N THR A 268 -13.79 -22.28 15.56
CA THR A 268 -14.80 -21.32 16.04
C THR A 268 -15.82 -20.97 14.97
N GLU A 269 -17.07 -20.84 15.37
CA GLU A 269 -18.17 -20.30 14.54
C GLU A 269 -18.37 -18.79 14.77
N ASP A 270 -17.62 -18.18 15.71
CA ASP A 270 -17.71 -16.76 16.00
C ASP A 270 -17.07 -15.91 14.89
N LEU A 271 -17.91 -15.29 14.07
CA LEU A 271 -17.52 -14.41 12.96
C LEU A 271 -16.66 -13.22 13.40
N PHE A 272 -16.82 -12.73 14.64
CA PHE A 272 -16.00 -11.64 15.15
C PHE A 272 -14.56 -12.11 15.41
N LEU A 273 -14.41 -13.27 16.04
CA LEU A 273 -13.10 -13.89 16.24
C LEU A 273 -12.42 -14.22 14.91
N GLN A 274 -13.13 -14.77 13.94
CA GLN A 274 -12.58 -15.06 12.61
C GLN A 274 -12.01 -13.80 11.94
N LYS A 275 -12.70 -12.65 12.06
CA LYS A 275 -12.21 -11.35 11.56
C LYS A 275 -10.99 -10.86 12.33
N LEU A 276 -10.97 -11.04 13.65
CA LEU A 276 -9.80 -10.69 14.47
C LEU A 276 -8.57 -11.52 14.09
N LEU A 277 -8.73 -12.80 13.75
CA LEU A 277 -7.62 -13.64 13.30
C LEU A 277 -7.00 -13.13 12.00
N ILE A 278 -7.85 -12.75 11.02
CA ILE A 278 -7.38 -12.14 9.77
C ILE A 278 -6.71 -10.80 10.01
N ALA A 279 -7.28 -9.95 10.87
CA ALA A 279 -6.70 -8.65 11.20
C ALA A 279 -5.34 -8.80 11.93
N ALA A 280 -5.24 -9.75 12.86
CA ALA A 280 -4.01 -10.05 13.59
C ALA A 280 -2.88 -10.53 12.68
N ASP A 281 -3.21 -11.35 11.67
CA ASP A 281 -2.23 -11.85 10.70
C ASP A 281 -1.50 -10.73 9.95
N GLN A 282 -2.18 -9.59 9.72
CA GLN A 282 -1.60 -8.47 8.98
C GLN A 282 -0.34 -7.87 9.63
N PHE A 283 -0.17 -8.07 10.94
CA PHE A 283 0.94 -7.50 11.71
C PHE A 283 2.15 -8.44 11.82
N VAL A 284 2.02 -9.73 11.46
CA VAL A 284 3.14 -10.67 11.50
C VAL A 284 3.96 -10.53 10.23
N VAL A 285 5.26 -10.26 10.38
CA VAL A 285 6.15 -9.95 9.26
C VAL A 285 7.47 -10.71 9.32
N ASP A 286 8.11 -10.87 8.18
CA ASP A 286 9.51 -11.29 8.09
C ASP A 286 10.46 -10.17 8.50
N ARG A 287 11.55 -10.56 9.15
CA ARG A 287 12.63 -9.67 9.57
C ARG A 287 13.96 -10.12 8.97
N ALA A 288 14.41 -9.41 7.95
CA ALA A 288 15.62 -9.73 7.19
C ALA A 288 16.87 -9.81 8.08
N SER A 289 17.03 -8.89 9.03
CA SER A 289 18.20 -8.81 9.91
C SER A 289 18.39 -10.02 10.84
N THR A 290 17.30 -10.70 11.20
CA THR A 290 17.33 -11.91 12.06
C THR A 290 17.01 -13.19 11.31
N LYS A 291 16.64 -13.09 10.02
CA LYS A 291 16.10 -14.21 9.22
C LYS A 291 14.95 -14.94 9.94
N GLY A 292 14.10 -14.17 10.63
CA GLY A 292 13.02 -14.66 11.46
C GLY A 292 11.76 -13.83 11.29
N LYS A 293 10.83 -13.94 12.24
CA LYS A 293 9.58 -13.20 12.28
C LYS A 293 9.63 -12.04 13.27
N SER A 294 8.77 -11.06 13.05
CA SER A 294 8.51 -9.96 13.97
C SER A 294 7.03 -9.54 13.93
N ILE A 295 6.66 -8.58 14.75
CA ILE A 295 5.32 -7.98 14.79
C ILE A 295 5.45 -6.47 14.61
N ILE A 296 4.86 -5.91 13.56
CA ILE A 296 4.75 -4.45 13.41
C ILE A 296 3.78 -3.93 14.46
N ALA A 297 4.15 -2.85 15.16
CA ALA A 297 3.32 -2.27 16.22
C ALA A 297 2.09 -1.51 15.69
N GLY A 298 2.15 -1.02 14.44
CA GLY A 298 1.03 -0.34 13.82
C GLY A 298 1.38 0.26 12.46
N TYR A 299 0.59 -0.06 11.45
CA TYR A 299 0.65 0.62 10.16
C TYR A 299 -0.02 2.00 10.23
N PRO A 300 0.45 2.98 9.43
CA PRO A 300 1.65 2.91 8.60
C PRO A 300 2.93 3.33 9.35
N TRP A 301 2.85 3.92 10.53
CA TRP A 301 3.94 4.70 11.13
C TRP A 301 5.02 3.91 11.86
N PHE A 302 4.72 2.72 12.36
CA PHE A 302 5.61 2.03 13.27
C PHE A 302 6.35 0.87 12.59
N SER A 303 7.57 0.63 13.05
CA SER A 303 8.30 -0.63 12.90
C SER A 303 7.85 -1.65 13.96
N ASP A 304 8.67 -2.66 14.21
CA ASP A 304 8.52 -3.59 15.32
C ASP A 304 9.04 -3.02 16.64
N TRP A 305 8.10 -2.73 17.55
CA TRP A 305 8.36 -2.24 18.89
C TRP A 305 8.29 -3.39 19.88
N GLY A 306 9.32 -3.55 20.71
CA GLY A 306 9.50 -4.73 21.55
C GLY A 306 8.41 -4.93 22.57
N ARG A 307 7.97 -3.86 23.25
CA ARG A 307 6.87 -3.95 24.21
C ARG A 307 5.57 -4.40 23.54
N ASP A 308 5.18 -3.72 22.47
CA ASP A 308 3.94 -3.98 21.73
C ASP A 308 3.93 -5.38 21.12
N SER A 309 5.07 -5.81 20.56
CA SER A 309 5.26 -7.17 20.04
C SER A 309 5.05 -8.20 21.13
N LEU A 310 5.76 -8.08 22.27
CA LEU A 310 5.70 -9.06 23.35
C LEU A 310 4.32 -9.16 24.02
N ILE A 311 3.59 -8.03 24.14
CA ILE A 311 2.20 -8.03 24.64
C ILE A 311 1.28 -8.75 23.64
N SER A 312 1.52 -8.61 22.34
CA SER A 312 0.63 -9.11 21.29
C SER A 312 0.85 -10.59 20.95
N ILE A 313 2.03 -11.16 21.25
CA ILE A 313 2.39 -12.56 20.95
C ILE A 313 1.27 -13.56 21.31
N PRO A 314 0.68 -13.55 22.53
CA PRO A 314 -0.31 -14.55 22.89
C PRO A 314 -1.51 -14.56 21.93
N GLY A 315 -2.08 -13.39 21.64
CA GLY A 315 -3.25 -13.28 20.77
C GLY A 315 -2.93 -13.51 19.29
N ILE A 316 -1.81 -12.96 18.80
CA ILE A 316 -1.46 -13.01 17.37
C ILE A 316 -0.85 -14.35 16.96
N THR A 317 -0.20 -15.07 17.89
CA THR A 317 0.54 -16.30 17.54
C THR A 317 0.10 -17.53 18.33
N LEU A 318 -0.07 -17.45 19.65
CA LEU A 318 -0.33 -18.65 20.46
C LEU A 318 -1.77 -19.16 20.32
N ILE A 319 -2.76 -18.27 20.37
CA ILE A 319 -4.18 -18.61 20.16
C ILE A 319 -4.42 -19.25 18.78
N PRO A 320 -3.93 -18.70 17.65
CA PRO A 320 -4.05 -19.33 16.35
C PRO A 320 -3.08 -20.51 16.10
N GLY A 321 -2.30 -20.93 17.10
CA GLY A 321 -1.39 -22.08 16.98
C GLY A 321 -0.14 -21.84 16.12
N ARG A 322 0.24 -20.59 15.88
CA ARG A 322 1.46 -20.17 15.15
C ARG A 322 2.71 -20.26 16.03
N PHE A 323 2.96 -21.42 16.61
CA PHE A 323 4.03 -21.61 17.59
C PHE A 323 5.43 -21.39 17.02
N ASP A 324 5.65 -21.71 15.75
CA ASP A 324 6.93 -21.46 15.07
C ASP A 324 7.20 -19.97 14.89
N ASP A 325 6.17 -19.18 14.53
CA ASP A 325 6.28 -17.72 14.46
C ASP A 325 6.56 -17.15 15.86
N ALA A 326 5.83 -17.61 16.89
CA ALA A 326 6.06 -17.19 18.28
C ALA A 326 7.51 -17.45 18.73
N ARG A 327 8.02 -18.65 18.45
CA ARG A 327 9.40 -19.05 18.75
C ARG A 327 10.40 -18.18 18.01
N SER A 328 10.16 -17.91 16.73
CA SER A 328 11.02 -17.06 15.90
C SER A 328 11.09 -15.64 16.45
N ILE A 329 9.94 -15.03 16.75
CA ILE A 329 9.85 -13.67 17.32
C ILE A 329 10.60 -13.59 18.65
N LEU A 330 10.32 -14.50 19.59
CA LEU A 330 10.99 -14.51 20.90
C LEU A 330 12.51 -14.68 20.77
N ARG A 331 12.96 -15.50 19.82
CA ARG A 331 14.38 -15.68 19.53
C ARG A 331 15.02 -14.39 18.99
N SER A 332 14.37 -13.71 18.05
CA SER A 332 14.86 -12.43 17.50
C SER A 332 15.01 -11.35 18.59
N PHE A 333 14.08 -11.29 19.54
CA PHE A 333 14.20 -10.40 20.70
C PHE A 333 15.31 -10.83 21.67
N ALA A 334 15.45 -12.13 21.94
CA ALA A 334 16.47 -12.65 22.85
C ALA A 334 17.90 -12.42 22.32
N GLU A 335 18.13 -12.64 21.02
CA GLU A 335 19.42 -12.37 20.36
C GLU A 335 19.77 -10.87 20.36
N SER A 336 18.76 -10.01 20.51
CA SER A 336 18.91 -8.56 20.58
C SER A 336 18.99 -8.03 22.01
N ILE A 337 19.13 -8.87 23.04
CA ILE A 337 19.33 -8.40 24.41
C ILE A 337 20.73 -7.80 24.56
N ARG A 338 20.82 -6.59 25.14
CA ARG A 338 22.10 -5.97 25.50
C ARG A 338 22.03 -5.44 26.92
N ASN A 339 23.09 -5.71 27.71
CA ASN A 339 23.21 -5.28 29.10
C ASN A 339 22.00 -5.69 29.98
N GLY A 340 21.42 -6.87 29.73
CA GLY A 340 20.23 -7.36 30.44
C GLY A 340 18.92 -6.67 30.07
N LEU A 341 18.90 -5.80 29.05
CA LEU A 341 17.71 -5.10 28.59
C LEU A 341 17.21 -5.68 27.26
N VAL A 342 15.90 -5.88 27.19
CA VAL A 342 15.16 -6.16 25.94
C VAL A 342 15.05 -4.86 25.15
N PRO A 343 15.24 -4.88 23.82
CA PRO A 343 15.15 -3.67 23.01
C PRO A 343 13.72 -3.11 23.00
N ASN A 344 13.62 -1.77 23.01
CA ASN A 344 12.35 -1.05 22.98
C ASN A 344 11.76 -0.98 21.57
N CYS A 345 12.60 -0.74 20.56
CA CYS A 345 12.23 -0.81 19.16
C CYS A 345 13.46 -1.09 18.30
N PHE A 346 13.22 -1.62 17.11
CA PHE A 346 14.22 -1.64 16.06
C PHE A 346 14.02 -0.42 15.15
N ALA A 347 15.12 0.23 14.78
CA ALA A 347 15.08 1.44 13.95
C ALA A 347 14.51 1.14 12.54
N ASP A 348 13.83 2.13 11.94
CA ASP A 348 13.36 2.09 10.55
C ASP A 348 14.51 2.14 9.53
N TYR A 349 15.69 2.62 9.94
CA TYR A 349 16.90 2.65 9.13
C TYR A 349 18.08 2.16 9.96
N GLY A 350 18.85 1.24 9.38
CA GLY A 350 19.93 0.56 10.07
C GLY A 350 19.44 -0.56 11.00
N ASN A 351 20.35 -1.48 11.34
CA ASN A 351 20.02 -2.68 12.13
C ASN A 351 20.06 -2.44 13.65
N ASP A 352 20.17 -1.19 14.09
CA ASP A 352 20.36 -0.88 15.50
C ASP A 352 19.04 -0.95 16.28
N ALA A 353 19.08 -1.73 17.36
CA ALA A 353 18.03 -1.75 18.37
C ALA A 353 18.22 -0.60 19.36
N LEU A 354 17.12 0.03 19.77
CA LEU A 354 17.10 1.12 20.75
C LEU A 354 16.69 0.59 22.13
N TYR A 355 17.43 0.92 23.19
CA TYR A 355 17.25 0.39 24.55
C TYR A 355 16.77 1.46 25.55
N ASN A 356 15.79 2.27 25.17
CA ASN A 356 15.26 3.38 25.98
C ASN A 356 13.96 3.04 26.74
N SER A 357 13.74 1.78 27.10
CA SER A 357 12.49 1.24 27.67
C SER A 357 12.15 1.66 29.11
N GLY A 358 12.85 2.65 29.69
CA GLY A 358 12.50 3.22 30.99
C GLY A 358 11.21 4.05 30.94
N PRO A 359 10.39 4.07 32.01
CA PRO A 359 9.19 4.90 32.05
C PRO A 359 9.59 6.39 31.93
N GLY A 360 9.22 7.04 30.82
CA GLY A 360 9.32 8.50 30.67
C GLY A 360 10.21 9.07 29.55
N ARG A 361 10.80 8.28 28.65
CA ARG A 361 11.58 8.84 27.52
C ARG A 361 11.03 8.44 26.14
N ARG A 362 10.08 9.23 25.61
CA ARG A 362 9.80 9.22 24.16
C ARG A 362 10.97 9.92 23.44
N PRO A 363 11.59 9.33 22.42
CA PRO A 363 12.56 10.04 21.60
C PRO A 363 11.85 11.08 20.73
N ASN A 364 12.36 12.32 20.74
CA ASN A 364 11.90 13.41 19.88
C ASN A 364 12.44 13.17 18.45
N LEU A 365 11.57 12.76 17.53
CA LEU A 365 11.91 12.47 16.12
C LEU A 365 12.18 13.73 15.27
N SER A 366 12.29 14.93 15.86
CA SER A 366 12.31 16.21 15.13
C SER A 366 13.67 16.91 15.01
N ARG A 367 14.80 16.30 15.40
CA ARG A 367 16.11 16.95 15.27
C ARG A 367 17.18 16.06 14.65
N ARG A 368 17.17 15.98 13.31
CA ARG A 368 18.39 15.87 12.50
C ARG A 368 18.23 16.71 11.22
N LYS A 369 18.39 18.03 11.34
CA LYS A 369 18.88 18.86 10.23
C LYS A 369 20.38 19.04 10.46
N GLY A 370 21.20 18.28 9.75
CA GLY A 370 22.61 18.58 9.57
C GLY A 370 22.72 19.74 8.59
N LEU A 371 22.91 20.95 9.11
CA LEU A 371 23.44 22.07 8.34
C LEU A 371 24.92 22.20 8.71
N PRO A 372 25.86 22.20 7.75
CA PRO A 372 27.25 22.48 8.05
C PRO A 372 27.41 23.96 8.39
N THR A 373 27.81 24.24 9.63
CA THR A 373 28.29 25.56 10.06
C THR A 373 29.66 25.82 9.43
N ASN A 374 29.69 26.62 8.37
CA ASN A 374 30.91 27.31 7.93
C ASN A 374 31.15 28.52 8.85
N LEU A 375 32.07 28.37 9.79
CA LEU A 375 32.73 29.46 10.49
C LEU A 375 34.19 29.05 10.70
N ASP A 376 35.07 29.48 9.81
CA ASP A 376 36.28 30.19 10.23
C ASP A 376 37.08 30.73 9.05
N GLY A 377 37.63 31.94 9.23
CA GLY A 377 38.72 32.44 8.41
C GLY A 377 38.54 33.84 7.85
N ARG A 378 38.50 34.87 8.71
CA ARG A 378 39.10 36.20 8.46
C ARG A 378 39.09 37.07 9.72
N LYS A 379 40.26 37.20 10.38
CA LYS A 379 41.00 38.46 10.59
C LYS A 379 42.14 38.29 11.62
N GLY A 380 43.33 38.77 11.25
CA GLY A 380 44.31 39.34 12.18
C GLY A 380 45.71 38.72 12.10
N GLY A 381 46.63 39.39 11.40
CA GLY A 381 48.06 39.07 11.34
C GLY A 381 48.63 39.19 9.95
#